data_AF-A0A256A871-F1
#
_entry.id   AF-A0A256A871-F1
#
_cell.length_a   1.000
_cell.length_b   1.000
_cell.length_c   1.000
_cell.angle_alpha   90.00
_cell.angle_beta   90.00
_cell.angle_gamma   90.00
#
_symmetry.space_group_name_H-M   'P 1'
#
loop_
_entity.id
_entity.type
_entity.pdbx_description
1 polymer ?
#
loop_
_entity_poly.entity_id
_entity_poly.type
_entity_poly.pdbx_seq_one_letter_code
_entity_poly.pdbx_strand_id
1 'polypeptide(L)'
;QGDEQRNLVNNLSDYLDGDNYSNNSITFVFWGINYLLQNPDVTYSQFKNWFLTPREGNDFIYDAAYWEDPNLSFPQQDLPSWEDFQAAYPTESSEYIYDAVGGELAQLKINYPVLTRNGCALKVSRALNYSGVIIPDIPGTFEGADGKFYFVNAKALDTWMKETFGTNPATVTTPYNEKHYQYDSADGGVNGGNFKTLLSNKKGIYTMLPEDPAAFQASGHCDIFDGVKCKAGCYYPAASEVNIWVLE
;
A
#
# COMPACT_ATOMS: atom_id res chain seq x y z
N GLN A 1 -13.35 -8.52 26.65
CA GLN A 1 -14.49 -8.62 25.71
C GLN A 1 -15.46 -7.44 25.82
N GLY A 2 -15.85 -6.98 27.02
CA GLY A 2 -16.81 -5.87 27.17
C GLY A 2 -16.37 -4.48 26.67
N ASP A 3 -15.08 -4.16 26.67
CA ASP A 3 -14.60 -2.82 26.28
C ASP A 3 -14.43 -2.67 24.76
N GLU A 4 -13.94 -3.70 24.05
CA GLU A 4 -13.87 -3.69 22.58
C GLU A 4 -15.25 -3.71 21.91
N GLN A 5 -16.23 -4.41 22.49
CA GLN A 5 -17.59 -4.47 21.95
C GLN A 5 -18.34 -3.13 22.14
N ARG A 6 -18.14 -2.45 23.27
CA ARG A 6 -18.67 -1.10 23.50
C ARG A 6 -18.01 -0.08 22.56
N ASN A 7 -16.74 -0.29 22.25
CA ASN A 7 -16.02 0.49 21.24
C ASN A 7 -16.53 0.21 19.81
N LEU A 8 -16.91 -1.02 19.47
CA LEU A 8 -17.39 -1.34 18.11
C LEU A 8 -18.61 -0.49 17.70
N VAL A 9 -19.61 -0.39 18.58
CA VAL A 9 -20.83 0.41 18.31
C VAL A 9 -20.47 1.89 18.13
N ASN A 10 -19.66 2.45 19.02
CA ASN A 10 -19.24 3.85 18.93
C ASN A 10 -18.42 4.11 17.65
N ASN A 11 -17.46 3.24 17.35
CA ASN A 11 -16.58 3.42 16.20
C ASN A 11 -17.32 3.30 14.85
N LEU A 12 -18.32 2.41 14.75
CA LEU A 12 -19.15 2.32 13.55
C LEU A 12 -20.15 3.49 13.46
N SER A 13 -20.61 4.02 14.60
CA SER A 13 -21.38 5.27 14.63
C SER A 13 -20.58 6.44 14.08
N ASP A 14 -19.32 6.59 14.52
CA ASP A 14 -18.43 7.66 14.03
C ASP A 14 -18.25 7.60 12.51
N TYR A 15 -18.21 6.40 11.92
CA TYR A 15 -18.14 6.22 10.47
C TYR A 15 -19.43 6.68 9.77
N LEU A 16 -20.60 6.37 10.33
CA LEU A 16 -21.88 6.85 9.81
C LEU A 16 -21.98 8.38 9.92
N ASP A 17 -21.60 8.95 11.06
CA ASP A 17 -21.62 10.39 11.30
C ASP A 17 -20.72 11.12 10.29
N GLY A 18 -19.51 10.60 10.06
CA GLY A 18 -18.55 11.16 9.10
C GLY A 18 -19.05 11.18 7.65
N ASP A 19 -19.94 10.27 7.29
CA ASP A 19 -20.54 10.17 5.96
C ASP A 19 -22.02 10.61 5.92
N ASN A 20 -22.46 11.36 6.94
CA ASN A 20 -23.81 11.89 7.11
C ASN A 20 -24.91 10.83 6.88
N TYR A 21 -24.68 9.60 7.36
CA TYR A 21 -25.62 8.49 7.24
C TYR A 21 -26.07 8.21 5.80
N SER A 22 -25.15 8.33 4.84
CA SER A 22 -25.45 7.97 3.45
C SER A 22 -25.89 6.50 3.34
N ASN A 23 -26.64 6.17 2.28
CA ASN A 23 -27.04 4.79 2.02
C ASN A 23 -25.82 3.85 1.87
N ASN A 24 -24.69 4.37 1.37
CA ASN A 24 -23.47 3.60 1.20
C ASN A 24 -22.82 3.28 2.54
N SER A 25 -22.69 4.27 3.44
CA SER A 25 -22.12 4.04 4.77
C SER A 25 -23.01 3.14 5.62
N ILE A 26 -24.33 3.29 5.54
CA ILE A 26 -25.27 2.38 6.21
C ILE A 26 -25.08 0.93 5.71
N THR A 27 -25.05 0.74 4.39
CA THR A 27 -24.88 -0.60 3.78
C THR A 27 -23.54 -1.21 4.16
N PHE A 28 -22.47 -0.42 4.14
CA PHE A 28 -21.13 -0.86 4.53
C PHE A 28 -21.09 -1.25 6.02
N VAL A 29 -21.69 -0.47 6.92
CA VAL A 29 -21.72 -0.79 8.36
C VAL A 29 -22.49 -2.09 8.63
N PHE A 30 -23.63 -2.30 7.97
CA PHE A 30 -24.36 -3.57 8.06
C PHE A 30 -23.51 -4.76 7.60
N TRP A 31 -22.83 -4.62 6.46
CA TRP A 31 -21.89 -5.62 6.00
C TRP A 31 -20.75 -5.86 7.01
N GLY A 32 -20.17 -4.79 7.56
CA GLY A 32 -19.06 -4.87 8.52
C GLY A 32 -19.43 -5.59 9.81
N ILE A 33 -20.64 -5.33 10.34
CA ILE A 33 -21.18 -6.06 11.50
C ILE A 33 -21.30 -7.55 11.17
N ASN A 34 -21.89 -7.89 10.01
CA ASN A 34 -22.02 -9.28 9.59
C ASN A 34 -20.66 -9.96 9.37
N TYR A 35 -19.69 -9.25 8.78
CA TYR A 35 -18.33 -9.74 8.59
C TYR A 35 -17.67 -10.09 9.92
N LEU A 36 -17.76 -9.21 10.93
CA LEU A 36 -17.21 -9.46 12.27
C LEU A 36 -17.92 -10.61 13.00
N LEU A 37 -19.24 -10.77 12.82
CA LEU A 37 -19.97 -11.91 13.38
C LEU A 37 -19.54 -13.25 12.75
N GLN A 38 -19.21 -13.24 11.46
CA GLN A 38 -18.74 -14.42 10.72
C GLN A 38 -17.25 -14.72 10.96
N ASN A 39 -16.48 -13.73 11.41
CA ASN A 39 -15.04 -13.83 11.65
C ASN A 39 -14.71 -13.46 13.11
N PRO A 40 -15.09 -14.30 14.10
CA PRO A 40 -14.96 -13.97 15.52
C PRO A 40 -13.51 -13.85 16.00
N ASP A 41 -12.53 -14.27 15.19
CA ASP A 41 -11.09 -14.12 15.40
C ASP A 41 -10.55 -12.73 14.98
N VAL A 42 -11.34 -11.96 14.23
CA VAL A 42 -10.97 -10.63 13.76
C VAL A 42 -11.24 -9.59 14.85
N THR A 43 -10.17 -8.96 15.32
CA THR A 43 -10.25 -7.81 16.21
C THR A 43 -10.75 -6.56 15.46
N TYR A 44 -11.33 -5.61 16.18
CA TYR A 44 -11.71 -4.33 15.58
C TYR A 44 -10.49 -3.58 15.02
N SER A 45 -9.31 -3.72 15.62
CA SER A 45 -8.07 -3.09 15.10
C SER A 45 -7.70 -3.63 13.71
N GLN A 46 -7.81 -4.93 13.49
CA GLN A 46 -7.60 -5.55 12.17
C GLN A 46 -8.66 -5.07 11.19
N PHE A 47 -9.95 -5.15 11.56
CA PHE A 47 -11.05 -4.66 10.73
C PHE A 47 -10.85 -3.20 10.31
N LYS A 48 -10.46 -2.33 11.26
CA LYS A 48 -10.19 -0.92 10.99
C LYS A 48 -9.05 -0.76 9.99
N ASN A 49 -7.95 -1.47 10.17
CA ASN A 49 -6.78 -1.40 9.28
C ASN A 49 -7.11 -1.84 7.85
N TRP A 50 -7.92 -2.89 7.72
CA TRP A 50 -8.29 -3.45 6.42
C TRP A 50 -9.30 -2.59 5.67
N PHE A 51 -10.34 -2.08 6.37
CA PHE A 51 -11.52 -1.54 5.70
C PHE A 51 -11.87 -0.08 6.04
N LEU A 52 -11.34 0.49 7.13
CA LEU A 52 -11.76 1.81 7.63
C LEU A 52 -10.62 2.84 7.70
N THR A 53 -9.41 2.50 7.26
CA THR A 53 -8.30 3.47 7.28
C THR A 53 -8.63 4.65 6.35
N PRO A 54 -8.59 5.90 6.84
CA PRO A 54 -8.77 7.07 6.01
C PRO A 54 -7.69 7.17 4.93
N ARG A 55 -8.04 7.69 3.76
CA ARG A 55 -7.10 7.91 2.65
C ARG A 55 -5.96 8.85 3.06
N GLU A 56 -4.74 8.54 2.62
CA GLU A 56 -3.53 9.32 2.93
C GLU A 56 -3.31 10.54 2.00
N GLY A 57 -4.07 10.63 0.91
CA GLY A 57 -3.98 11.71 -0.09
C GLY A 57 -3.00 11.41 -1.23
N ASN A 58 -2.66 12.44 -1.99
CA ASN A 58 -1.89 12.29 -3.25
C ASN A 58 -0.46 11.80 -3.01
N ASP A 59 0.00 10.92 -3.90
CA ASP A 59 1.31 10.28 -4.00
C ASP A 59 2.05 10.74 -5.28
N PHE A 60 2.05 12.04 -5.52
CA PHE A 60 2.77 12.70 -6.61
C PHE A 60 2.33 12.32 -8.04
N ILE A 61 3.03 12.86 -9.05
CA ILE A 61 2.66 12.75 -10.47
C ILE A 61 3.14 11.40 -11.04
N TYR A 62 2.25 10.71 -11.75
CA TYR A 62 2.57 9.52 -12.53
C TYR A 62 2.87 9.87 -13.99
N ASP A 63 4.06 9.53 -14.47
CA ASP A 63 4.46 9.70 -15.87
C ASP A 63 4.03 8.51 -16.74
N ALA A 64 2.79 8.56 -17.22
CA ALA A 64 2.25 7.47 -18.04
C ALA A 64 3.01 7.25 -19.35
N ALA A 65 3.70 8.26 -19.89
CA ALA A 65 4.46 8.09 -21.14
C ALA A 65 5.71 7.22 -20.94
N TYR A 66 6.31 7.28 -19.75
CA TYR A 66 7.44 6.43 -19.38
C TYR A 66 6.98 5.07 -18.85
N TRP A 67 6.02 5.06 -17.92
CA TRP A 67 5.67 3.86 -17.15
C TRP A 67 4.77 2.87 -17.88
N GLU A 68 4.07 3.30 -18.93
CA GLU A 68 3.21 2.42 -19.74
C GLU A 68 3.90 2.00 -21.06
N ASP A 69 5.23 2.22 -21.19
CA ASP A 69 5.99 1.69 -22.32
C ASP A 69 6.08 0.16 -22.22
N PRO A 70 5.53 -0.60 -23.19
CA PRO A 70 5.58 -2.07 -23.16
C PRO A 70 6.98 -2.65 -23.32
N ASN A 71 7.99 -1.83 -23.59
CA ASN A 71 9.39 -2.23 -23.69
C ASN A 71 10.20 -1.84 -22.45
N LEU A 72 9.56 -1.27 -21.43
CA LEU A 72 10.20 -0.96 -20.16
C LEU A 72 10.74 -2.26 -19.54
N SER A 73 12.00 -2.24 -19.14
CA SER A 73 12.64 -3.38 -18.47
C SER A 73 13.73 -2.88 -17.53
N PHE A 74 13.91 -3.59 -16.42
CA PHE A 74 14.91 -3.25 -15.41
C PHE A 74 15.80 -4.46 -15.09
N PRO A 75 17.05 -4.21 -14.64
CA PRO A 75 17.89 -5.27 -14.11
C PRO A 75 17.19 -5.98 -12.95
N GLN A 76 17.20 -7.32 -12.99
CA GLN A 76 16.64 -8.12 -11.91
C GLN A 76 17.45 -7.94 -10.63
N GLN A 77 16.75 -7.91 -9.50
CA GLN A 77 17.35 -7.89 -8.17
C GLN A 77 16.67 -8.94 -7.29
N ASP A 78 17.39 -9.45 -6.30
CA ASP A 78 16.80 -10.33 -5.31
C ASP A 78 15.89 -9.52 -4.36
N LEU A 79 14.80 -10.14 -3.90
CA LEU A 79 14.01 -9.58 -2.80
C LEU A 79 14.87 -9.52 -1.53
N PRO A 80 14.71 -8.48 -0.69
CA PRO A 80 15.39 -8.41 0.60
C PRO A 80 14.86 -9.47 1.58
N SER A 81 15.60 -9.72 2.66
CA SER A 81 15.06 -10.51 3.78
C SER A 81 13.93 -9.74 4.48
N TRP A 82 13.02 -10.46 5.13
CA TRP A 82 11.99 -9.84 5.97
C TRP A 82 12.61 -9.02 7.09
N GLU A 83 13.67 -9.55 7.73
CA GLU A 83 14.33 -8.91 8.86
C GLU A 83 14.93 -7.55 8.46
N ASP A 84 15.68 -7.51 7.35
CA ASP A 84 16.31 -6.28 6.87
C ASP A 84 15.27 -5.27 6.40
N PHE A 85 14.25 -5.71 5.65
CA PHE A 85 13.20 -4.83 5.16
C PHE A 85 12.37 -4.26 6.32
N GLN A 86 11.99 -5.09 7.30
CA GLN A 86 11.23 -4.66 8.47
C GLN A 86 12.04 -3.67 9.33
N ALA A 87 13.34 -3.95 9.56
CA ALA A 87 14.22 -3.07 10.33
C ALA A 87 14.43 -1.72 9.64
N ALA A 88 14.48 -1.72 8.30
CA ALA A 88 14.62 -0.52 7.49
C ALA A 88 13.31 0.27 7.33
N TYR A 89 12.15 -0.34 7.59
CA TYR A 89 10.86 0.31 7.34
C TYR A 89 10.59 1.46 8.33
N PRO A 90 10.45 2.71 7.84
CA PRO A 90 10.38 3.90 8.69
C PRO A 90 9.18 3.89 9.64
N THR A 91 9.33 4.59 10.78
CA THR A 91 8.26 4.79 11.77
C THR A 91 7.62 6.17 11.66
N GLU A 92 8.26 7.08 10.93
CA GLU A 92 7.81 8.43 10.64
C GLU A 92 6.44 8.43 9.94
N SER A 93 5.65 9.48 10.14
CA SER A 93 4.42 9.67 9.37
C SER A 93 4.73 9.97 7.90
N SER A 94 3.74 9.81 7.03
CA SER A 94 3.81 10.20 5.62
C SER A 94 4.15 11.69 5.45
N GLU A 95 3.76 12.54 6.41
CA GLU A 95 4.13 13.96 6.42
C GLU A 95 5.62 14.17 6.72
N TYR A 96 6.20 13.46 7.68
CA TYR A 96 7.59 13.71 8.13
C TYR A 96 8.65 12.97 7.31
N ILE A 97 8.29 11.92 6.58
CA ILE A 97 9.29 11.09 5.89
C ILE A 97 10.06 11.83 4.79
N TYR A 98 9.44 12.80 4.10
CA TYR A 98 10.11 13.64 3.10
C TYR A 98 11.24 14.47 3.71
N ASP A 99 11.01 15.05 4.88
CA ASP A 99 12.01 15.85 5.60
C ASP A 99 13.10 14.94 6.19
N ALA A 100 12.72 13.74 6.64
CA ALA A 100 13.65 12.76 7.22
C ALA A 100 14.61 12.15 6.18
N VAL A 101 14.17 11.95 4.93
CA VAL A 101 15.03 11.52 3.82
C VAL A 101 15.87 12.68 3.28
N GLY A 102 15.32 13.89 3.26
CA GLY A 102 16.03 15.09 2.83
C GLY A 102 16.32 15.13 1.34
N GLY A 103 17.30 15.94 0.93
CA GLY A 103 17.70 16.07 -0.47
C GLY A 103 16.58 16.67 -1.34
N GLU A 104 16.41 16.13 -2.54
CA GLU A 104 15.36 16.53 -3.46
C GLU A 104 13.96 16.28 -2.90
N LEU A 105 13.79 15.26 -2.04
CA LEU A 105 12.49 14.90 -1.46
C LEU A 105 11.96 15.99 -0.53
N ALA A 106 12.82 16.59 0.29
CA ALA A 106 12.43 17.72 1.15
C ALA A 106 12.04 18.94 0.29
N GLN A 107 12.78 19.20 -0.80
CA GLN A 107 12.44 20.28 -1.72
C GLN A 107 11.15 20.00 -2.50
N LEU A 108 10.88 18.74 -2.84
CA LEU A 108 9.66 18.30 -3.50
C LEU A 108 8.43 18.63 -2.64
N LYS A 109 8.51 18.34 -1.33
CA LYS A 109 7.45 18.67 -0.37
C LYS A 109 7.20 20.18 -0.26
N ILE A 110 8.25 20.99 -0.31
CA ILE A 110 8.12 22.47 -0.30
C ILE A 110 7.45 22.96 -1.59
N ASN A 111 7.85 22.43 -2.73
CA ASN A 111 7.37 22.88 -4.04
C ASN A 111 5.96 22.38 -4.35
N TYR A 112 5.60 21.18 -3.87
CA TYR A 112 4.35 20.50 -4.20
C TYR A 112 3.64 19.92 -2.96
N PRO A 113 3.34 20.74 -1.92
CA PRO A 113 2.87 20.25 -0.61
C PRO A 113 1.53 19.52 -0.66
N VAL A 114 0.72 19.72 -1.70
CA VAL A 114 -0.54 18.99 -1.91
C VAL A 114 -0.31 17.63 -2.57
N LEU A 115 0.69 17.52 -3.43
CA LEU A 115 1.01 16.30 -4.18
C LEU A 115 1.91 15.34 -3.40
N THR A 116 2.56 15.80 -2.32
CA THR A 116 3.47 14.99 -1.49
C THR A 116 2.89 14.71 -0.10
N ARG A 117 1.57 14.54 0.00
CA ARG A 117 0.91 14.26 1.29
C ARG A 117 1.08 12.80 1.70
N ASN A 118 1.00 11.92 0.71
CA ASN A 118 1.20 10.50 0.90
C ASN A 118 2.68 10.15 0.70
N GLY A 119 3.24 9.47 1.68
CA GLY A 119 4.61 9.02 1.72
C GLY A 119 4.75 7.51 1.59
N CYS A 120 3.68 6.78 1.25
CA CYS A 120 3.65 5.32 1.20
C CYS A 120 4.79 4.73 0.33
N ALA A 121 4.92 5.19 -0.92
CA ALA A 121 5.98 4.77 -1.83
C ALA A 121 7.37 5.17 -1.34
N LEU A 122 7.50 6.35 -0.71
CA LEU A 122 8.77 6.82 -0.14
C LEU A 122 9.22 5.94 1.03
N LYS A 123 8.28 5.49 1.87
CA LYS A 123 8.56 4.57 2.98
C LYS A 123 9.04 3.20 2.50
N VAL A 124 8.35 2.62 1.52
CA VAL A 124 8.77 1.35 0.91
C VAL A 124 10.11 1.54 0.18
N SER A 125 10.30 2.64 -0.54
CA SER A 125 11.59 2.95 -1.19
C SER A 125 12.74 3.02 -0.20
N ARG A 126 12.53 3.65 0.96
CA ARG A 126 13.52 3.68 2.04
C ARG A 126 13.79 2.28 2.59
N ALA A 127 12.76 1.49 2.82
CA ALA A 127 12.94 0.11 3.28
C ALA A 127 13.74 -0.74 2.28
N LEU A 128 13.44 -0.62 0.98
CA LEU A 128 14.18 -1.27 -0.12
C LEU A 128 15.65 -0.85 -0.15
N ASN A 129 15.92 0.46 -0.21
CA ASN A 129 17.26 1.03 -0.25
C ASN A 129 18.14 0.57 0.92
N TYR A 130 17.56 0.51 2.12
CA TYR A 130 18.28 0.14 3.34
C TYR A 130 18.27 -1.37 3.63
N SER A 131 17.63 -2.17 2.78
CA SER A 131 17.68 -3.64 2.80
C SER A 131 18.46 -4.24 1.63
N GLY A 132 19.23 -3.42 0.91
CA GLY A 132 20.19 -3.87 -0.10
C GLY A 132 19.71 -3.77 -1.55
N VAL A 133 18.48 -3.32 -1.78
CA VAL A 133 17.95 -3.07 -3.13
C VAL A 133 18.41 -1.70 -3.62
N ILE A 134 18.82 -1.62 -4.89
CA ILE A 134 19.23 -0.37 -5.52
C ILE A 134 18.08 0.16 -6.37
N ILE A 135 17.50 1.30 -5.97
CA ILE A 135 16.55 2.03 -6.80
C ILE A 135 17.34 2.92 -7.78
N PRO A 136 17.10 2.80 -9.10
CA PRO A 136 17.84 3.57 -10.10
C PRO A 136 17.34 5.02 -10.22
N ASP A 137 18.16 5.90 -10.80
CA ASP A 137 17.77 7.24 -11.24
C ASP A 137 16.96 7.16 -12.54
N ILE A 138 15.64 7.20 -12.40
CA ILE A 138 14.66 7.11 -13.50
C ILE A 138 13.46 8.04 -13.25
N PRO A 139 12.67 8.38 -14.29
CA PRO A 139 11.48 9.21 -14.13
C PRO A 139 10.55 8.75 -13.00
N GLY A 140 10.29 9.62 -12.03
CA GLY A 140 9.48 9.31 -10.85
C GLY A 140 10.27 8.92 -9.60
N THR A 141 11.60 8.88 -9.69
CA THR A 141 12.50 8.78 -8.54
C THR A 141 13.24 10.10 -8.27
N PHE A 142 13.61 10.33 -7.02
CA PHE A 142 14.25 11.56 -6.56
C PHE A 142 15.40 11.24 -5.61
N GLU A 143 16.47 12.03 -5.63
CA GLU A 143 17.66 11.79 -4.82
C GLU A 143 17.48 12.29 -3.37
N GLY A 144 17.65 11.41 -2.39
CA GLY A 144 17.68 11.74 -0.97
C GLY A 144 19.00 12.39 -0.54
N ALA A 145 19.04 12.93 0.69
CA ALA A 145 20.28 13.50 1.23
C ALA A 145 21.40 12.44 1.40
N ASP A 146 21.05 11.16 1.36
CA ASP A 146 21.93 10.01 1.48
C ASP A 146 22.44 9.47 0.13
N GLY A 147 22.14 10.17 -0.97
CA GLY A 147 22.60 9.84 -2.32
C GLY A 147 21.91 8.64 -2.97
N LYS A 148 20.75 8.21 -2.45
CA LYS A 148 19.93 7.14 -3.02
C LYS A 148 18.69 7.72 -3.69
N PHE A 149 18.09 6.94 -4.58
CA PHE A 149 16.88 7.34 -5.29
C PHE A 149 15.64 6.72 -4.66
N TYR A 150 14.52 7.45 -4.68
CA TYR A 150 13.29 7.04 -4.00
C TYR A 150 12.08 7.29 -4.88
N PHE A 151 11.17 6.31 -4.97
CA PHE A 151 9.84 6.53 -5.51
C PHE A 151 8.98 7.30 -4.52
N VAL A 152 8.19 8.23 -5.05
CA VAL A 152 7.15 8.95 -4.30
C VAL A 152 5.74 8.63 -4.79
N ASN A 153 5.63 7.89 -5.90
CA ASN A 153 4.38 7.46 -6.52
C ASN A 153 4.19 5.95 -6.40
N ALA A 154 3.03 5.52 -5.90
CA ALA A 154 2.75 4.12 -5.60
C ALA A 154 2.63 3.26 -6.85
N LYS A 155 1.95 3.74 -7.90
CA LYS A 155 1.81 3.00 -9.15
C LYS A 155 3.14 2.83 -9.87
N ALA A 156 3.99 3.86 -9.87
CA ALA A 156 5.35 3.77 -10.43
C ALA A 156 6.20 2.75 -9.68
N LEU A 157 6.17 2.76 -8.34
CA LEU A 157 6.87 1.78 -7.52
C LEU A 157 6.36 0.35 -7.79
N ASP A 158 5.05 0.14 -7.80
CA ASP A 158 4.45 -1.17 -8.10
C ASP A 158 4.88 -1.70 -9.47
N THR A 159 4.83 -0.84 -10.50
CA THR A 159 5.25 -1.17 -11.87
C THR A 159 6.73 -1.58 -11.89
N TRP A 160 7.60 -0.78 -11.28
CA TRP A 160 9.03 -1.09 -11.19
C TRP A 160 9.31 -2.38 -10.41
N MET A 161 8.59 -2.64 -9.32
CA MET A 161 8.75 -3.86 -8.52
C MET A 161 8.38 -5.12 -9.31
N LYS A 162 7.29 -5.09 -10.09
CA LYS A 162 6.90 -6.20 -10.97
C LYS A 162 7.97 -6.52 -12.00
N GLU A 163 8.56 -5.49 -12.60
CA GLU A 163 9.65 -5.65 -13.57
C GLU A 163 10.96 -6.07 -12.92
N THR A 164 11.27 -5.59 -11.70
CA THR A 164 12.58 -5.81 -11.03
C THR A 164 12.66 -7.12 -10.26
N PHE A 165 11.55 -7.53 -9.63
CA PHE A 165 11.47 -8.74 -8.82
C PHE A 165 10.70 -9.86 -9.51
N GLY A 166 9.97 -9.58 -10.59
CA GLY A 166 9.11 -10.55 -11.25
C GLY A 166 7.76 -10.74 -10.58
N THR A 167 6.90 -11.49 -11.27
CA THR A 167 5.50 -11.74 -10.91
C THR A 167 5.14 -13.22 -11.04
N ASN A 168 3.99 -13.59 -10.47
CA ASN A 168 3.36 -14.89 -10.65
C ASN A 168 1.85 -14.68 -10.87
N PRO A 169 1.33 -14.99 -12.07
CA PRO A 169 2.08 -15.52 -13.23
C PRO A 169 3.11 -14.51 -13.78
N ALA A 170 4.12 -15.00 -14.49
CA ALA A 170 5.00 -14.14 -15.28
C ALA A 170 4.21 -13.48 -16.42
N THR A 171 4.67 -12.32 -16.89
CA THR A 171 4.11 -11.65 -18.08
C THR A 171 5.12 -11.67 -19.23
N VAL A 172 4.84 -10.91 -20.29
CA VAL A 172 5.79 -10.75 -21.41
C VAL A 172 7.01 -9.93 -20.98
N THR A 173 6.84 -8.99 -20.05
CA THR A 173 7.89 -8.08 -19.59
C THR A 173 8.49 -8.50 -18.25
N THR A 174 7.70 -9.15 -17.40
CA THR A 174 8.11 -9.57 -16.04
C THR A 174 8.50 -11.05 -15.96
N PRO A 175 9.63 -11.40 -15.30
CA PRO A 175 9.98 -12.80 -15.08
C PRO A 175 9.10 -13.47 -14.02
N TYR A 176 9.14 -14.81 -13.96
CA TYR A 176 8.41 -15.57 -12.94
C TYR A 176 9.05 -15.41 -11.56
N ASN A 177 8.23 -15.11 -10.54
CA ASN A 177 8.62 -15.09 -9.13
C ASN A 177 7.59 -15.80 -8.23
N GLU A 178 7.96 -16.95 -7.68
CA GLU A 178 7.08 -17.74 -6.78
C GLU A 178 6.70 -17.04 -5.46
N LYS A 179 7.41 -15.99 -5.07
CA LYS A 179 7.14 -15.18 -3.87
C LYS A 179 6.13 -14.07 -4.13
N HIS A 180 5.79 -13.81 -5.40
CA HIS A 180 4.76 -12.85 -5.76
C HIS A 180 3.37 -13.51 -5.76
N TYR A 181 2.37 -12.77 -5.29
CA TYR A 181 0.96 -13.10 -5.40
C TYR A 181 0.21 -11.84 -5.84
N GLN A 182 -0.64 -11.99 -6.85
CA GLN A 182 -1.54 -10.94 -7.32
C GLN A 182 -2.98 -11.41 -7.20
N TYR A 183 -3.84 -10.51 -6.74
CA TYR A 183 -5.27 -10.73 -6.59
C TYR A 183 -6.02 -9.52 -7.13
N ASP A 184 -7.18 -9.76 -7.76
CA ASP A 184 -8.05 -8.70 -8.23
C ASP A 184 -9.24 -8.44 -7.28
N SER A 185 -10.13 -7.51 -7.64
CA SER A 185 -11.31 -7.22 -6.83
C SER A 185 -12.32 -8.38 -6.77
N ALA A 186 -12.34 -9.27 -7.77
CA ALA A 186 -13.17 -10.46 -7.75
C ALA A 186 -12.65 -11.49 -6.72
N ASP A 187 -11.33 -11.69 -6.66
CA ASP A 187 -10.68 -12.48 -5.62
C ASP A 187 -10.95 -11.94 -4.22
N GLY A 188 -10.93 -10.61 -4.07
CA GLY A 188 -11.23 -9.90 -2.83
C GLY A 188 -12.67 -10.07 -2.33
N GLY A 189 -13.62 -10.36 -3.23
CA GLY A 189 -15.02 -10.48 -2.89
C GLY A 189 -15.64 -9.17 -2.38
N VAL A 190 -16.80 -9.26 -1.72
CA VAL A 190 -17.56 -8.06 -1.28
C VAL A 190 -16.71 -7.22 -0.31
N ASN A 191 -16.46 -5.96 -0.68
CA ASN A 191 -15.63 -4.99 0.03
C ASN A 191 -14.19 -5.47 0.31
N GLY A 192 -13.66 -6.40 -0.48
CA GLY A 192 -12.33 -6.97 -0.28
C GLY A 192 -12.24 -7.91 0.94
N GLY A 193 -13.37 -8.40 1.46
CA GLY A 193 -13.42 -9.23 2.67
C GLY A 193 -12.57 -10.52 2.60
N ASN A 194 -12.38 -11.08 1.41
CA ASN A 194 -11.60 -12.31 1.22
C ASN A 194 -10.08 -12.08 1.20
N PHE A 195 -9.60 -10.84 1.09
CA PHE A 195 -8.16 -10.55 1.16
C PHE A 195 -7.53 -10.97 2.48
N LYS A 196 -8.29 -10.98 3.61
CA LYS A 196 -7.83 -11.57 4.88
C LYS A 196 -7.33 -13.00 4.67
N THR A 197 -8.09 -13.82 3.95
CA THR A 197 -7.76 -15.23 3.71
C THR A 197 -6.59 -15.34 2.73
N LEU A 198 -6.64 -14.59 1.63
CA LEU A 198 -5.66 -14.65 0.55
C LEU A 198 -4.26 -14.18 0.97
N LEU A 199 -4.19 -13.23 1.90
CA LEU A 199 -2.94 -12.67 2.43
C LEU A 199 -2.49 -13.32 3.74
N SER A 200 -3.28 -14.24 4.31
CA SER A 200 -2.93 -14.88 5.58
C SER A 200 -1.57 -15.56 5.52
N ASN A 201 -0.72 -15.29 6.52
CA ASN A 201 0.65 -15.82 6.66
C ASN A 201 1.62 -15.39 5.55
N LYS A 202 1.26 -14.41 4.71
CA LYS A 202 2.19 -13.77 3.78
C LYS A 202 2.72 -12.52 4.43
N LYS A 203 4.02 -12.44 4.76
CA LYS A 203 4.64 -11.21 5.26
C LYS A 203 5.56 -10.65 4.18
N GLY A 204 5.60 -9.34 4.00
CA GLY A 204 6.47 -8.72 3.01
C GLY A 204 6.01 -7.35 2.52
N ILE A 205 6.24 -7.10 1.24
CA ILE A 205 5.95 -5.81 0.59
C ILE A 205 4.58 -5.90 -0.05
N TYR A 206 3.67 -5.02 0.37
CA TYR A 206 2.30 -4.96 -0.09
C TYR A 206 2.11 -3.75 -0.99
N THR A 207 1.43 -3.94 -2.12
CA THR A 207 0.93 -2.84 -2.94
C THR A 207 -0.54 -3.08 -3.31
N MET A 208 -1.28 -2.01 -3.55
CA MET A 208 -2.61 -2.08 -4.16
C MET A 208 -2.84 -0.91 -5.11
N LEU A 209 -3.59 -1.18 -6.17
CA LEU A 209 -4.08 -0.16 -7.10
C LEU A 209 -5.61 -0.03 -6.93
N PRO A 210 -6.14 1.20 -6.81
CA PRO A 210 -7.56 1.40 -6.56
C PRO A 210 -8.41 1.24 -7.83
N GLU A 211 -9.67 0.82 -7.67
CA GLU A 211 -10.67 0.79 -8.77
C GLU A 211 -10.91 2.17 -9.38
N ASP A 212 -10.90 3.21 -8.56
CA ASP A 212 -10.99 4.60 -8.99
C ASP A 212 -9.89 5.42 -8.29
N PRO A 213 -8.74 5.66 -8.95
CA PRO A 213 -7.66 6.46 -8.41
C PRO A 213 -8.07 7.90 -8.05
N ALA A 214 -9.01 8.50 -8.79
CA ALA A 214 -9.46 9.86 -8.52
C ALA A 214 -10.31 9.91 -7.23
N ALA A 215 -11.20 8.93 -7.04
CA ALA A 215 -11.91 8.77 -5.78
C ALA A 215 -10.95 8.43 -4.65
N PHE A 216 -9.99 7.52 -4.85
CA PHE A 216 -9.00 7.13 -3.84
C PHE A 216 -8.02 8.27 -3.48
N GLN A 217 -7.88 9.27 -4.36
CA GLN A 217 -6.98 10.42 -4.23
C GLN A 217 -5.49 10.04 -4.17
N ALA A 218 -5.13 8.91 -4.78
CA ALA A 218 -3.76 8.46 -4.98
C ALA A 218 -3.72 7.48 -6.16
N SER A 219 -2.55 7.30 -6.77
CA SER A 219 -2.36 6.32 -7.84
C SER A 219 -2.39 4.87 -7.35
N GLY A 220 -2.11 4.66 -6.06
CA GLY A 220 -2.02 3.37 -5.39
C GLY A 220 -1.72 3.52 -3.91
N HIS A 221 -1.44 2.41 -3.25
CA HIS A 221 -0.88 2.37 -1.90
C HIS A 221 0.20 1.30 -1.81
N CYS A 222 1.27 1.59 -1.07
CA CYS A 222 2.34 0.63 -0.79
C CYS A 222 2.64 0.59 0.71
N ASP A 223 2.82 -0.59 1.28
CA ASP A 223 3.08 -0.74 2.71
C ASP A 223 3.93 -1.98 3.01
N ILE A 224 4.34 -2.10 4.27
CA ILE A 224 4.77 -3.36 4.84
C ILE A 224 3.54 -4.11 5.38
N PHE A 225 3.46 -5.41 5.08
CA PHE A 225 2.41 -6.29 5.57
C PHE A 225 3.02 -7.40 6.43
N ASP A 226 2.52 -7.55 7.66
CA ASP A 226 3.15 -8.40 8.70
C ASP A 226 2.64 -9.85 8.75
N GLY A 227 1.88 -10.28 7.74
CA GLY A 227 1.16 -11.56 7.76
C GLY A 227 -0.29 -11.44 8.26
N VAL A 228 -0.66 -10.28 8.81
CA VAL A 228 -1.98 -10.00 9.37
C VAL A 228 -2.54 -8.70 8.84
N LYS A 229 -1.75 -7.62 8.84
CA LYS A 229 -2.20 -6.27 8.51
C LYS A 229 -1.07 -5.41 7.94
N CYS A 230 -1.45 -4.30 7.32
CA CYS A 230 -0.54 -3.28 6.85
C CYS A 230 -0.14 -2.36 8.01
N LYS A 231 1.00 -1.68 7.95
CA LYS A 231 1.40 -0.77 9.04
C LYS A 231 0.48 0.45 9.15
N ALA A 232 0.07 1.05 8.03
CA ALA A 232 -0.88 2.15 8.00
C ALA A 232 -2.32 1.64 7.82
N GLY A 233 -2.61 1.02 6.68
CA GLY A 233 -3.91 0.48 6.30
C GLY A 233 -3.80 -0.29 4.99
N CYS A 234 -4.64 -1.31 4.80
CA CYS A 234 -4.60 -2.12 3.58
C CYS A 234 -5.58 -1.66 2.50
N TYR A 235 -6.62 -0.90 2.87
CA TYR A 235 -7.58 -0.32 1.93
C TYR A 235 -8.31 -1.33 1.04
N TYR A 236 -8.61 -2.52 1.57
CA TYR A 236 -9.27 -3.60 0.84
C TYR A 236 -10.52 -3.20 0.05
N PRO A 237 -11.43 -2.34 0.55
CA PRO A 237 -12.64 -1.98 -0.18
C PRO A 237 -12.40 -1.20 -1.48
N ALA A 238 -11.22 -0.59 -1.64
CA ALA A 238 -10.90 0.23 -2.80
C ALA A 238 -10.06 -0.52 -3.84
N ALA A 239 -9.53 -1.69 -3.52
CA ALA A 239 -8.52 -2.37 -4.33
C ALA A 239 -9.13 -3.02 -5.58
N SER A 240 -8.63 -2.60 -6.75
CA SER A 240 -8.80 -3.32 -8.02
C SER A 240 -7.77 -4.42 -8.19
N GLU A 241 -6.59 -4.22 -7.61
CA GLU A 241 -5.45 -5.12 -7.65
C GLU A 241 -4.70 -5.02 -6.32
N VAL A 242 -4.27 -6.17 -5.81
CA VAL A 242 -3.40 -6.31 -4.64
C VAL A 242 -2.22 -7.19 -5.03
N ASN A 243 -1.01 -6.70 -4.82
CA ASN A 243 0.21 -7.49 -4.96
C ASN A 243 0.88 -7.66 -3.59
N ILE A 244 1.48 -8.82 -3.39
CA ILE A 244 2.38 -9.06 -2.27
C ILE A 244 3.61 -9.85 -2.71
N TRP A 245 4.79 -9.30 -2.42
CA TRP A 245 6.07 -10.02 -2.50
C TRP A 245 6.41 -10.53 -1.11
N VAL A 246 6.34 -11.85 -0.93
CA VAL A 246 6.64 -12.50 0.34
C VAL A 246 8.13 -12.47 0.60
N LEU A 247 8.51 -11.94 1.76
CA LEU A 247 9.90 -11.89 2.23
C LEU A 247 10.13 -12.97 3.29
N GLU A 248 11.29 -13.61 3.26
CA GLU A 248 11.68 -14.66 4.21
C GLU A 248 12.33 -14.08 5.48
#